data_AF-X8H361-F1
#
_entry.id   AF-X8H361-F1
#
_cell.length_a   1.000
_cell.length_b   1.000
_cell.length_c   1.000
_cell.angle_alpha   90.00
_cell.angle_beta   90.00
_cell.angle_gamma   90.00
#
_symmetry.space_group_name_H-M   'P 1'
#
loop_
_entity.id
_entity.type
_entity.pdbx_description
1 polymer ?
#
loop_
_entity_poly.entity_id
_entity_poly.type
_entity_poly.pdbx_seq_one_letter_code
_entity_poly.pdbx_strand_id
1 'polypeptide(L)'
;MKRILVVKAMVLGAIACSISAAGIAADINTQRAQDITNTQQNIQGTEKHDAVQPNWMDRTDIKVGTQSKVGAQVSVETLQPLTHYDENSKSVLFVQGGIGRGGQEHSASYYHGYNEIWYPYNPATGKGDQRYMAEKYEHTKSLGTVANVGLGYRHLSKNEHAYVGVNAFVDRAFSENANRVSGGLEYVSGLNEVRANVYRGLGSVKSQSDMIHLPPSYFTFDLDGGAAYYMPHESQKVLSGYDVSYARTFKNARWARVHATVYHWNGLSMPNHSDALLKTLEVGNSHGWKVGTTLQVTPHVSLDVGYTSDSKDTSGAYGFVKYTLGTSKFAWHGGKHSDDAITNARARMLDKVERSPLTIGHTYEEDWYVNPNDHL
;
A
#
# COMPACT_ATOMS: atom_id res chain seq x y z
N MET A 1 -2.27 10.46 28.53
CA MET A 1 -3.34 9.43 28.47
C MET A 1 -4.67 9.90 27.84
N LYS A 2 -5.09 11.18 27.94
CA LYS A 2 -6.40 11.63 27.38
C LYS A 2 -6.48 11.76 25.83
N ARG A 3 -5.38 12.00 25.11
CA ARG A 3 -5.40 12.19 23.63
C ARG A 3 -5.55 10.89 22.82
N ILE A 4 -4.98 9.78 23.30
CA ILE A 4 -5.09 8.46 22.64
C ILE A 4 -6.52 7.89 22.74
N LEU A 5 -7.24 8.23 23.81
CA LEU A 5 -8.59 7.74 24.07
C LEU A 5 -9.64 8.44 23.18
N VAL A 6 -9.44 9.74 22.89
CA VAL A 6 -10.33 10.51 21.99
C VAL A 6 -10.23 10.02 20.54
N VAL A 7 -9.04 9.68 20.07
CA VAL A 7 -8.84 9.14 18.70
C VAL A 7 -9.44 7.73 18.58
N LYS A 8 -9.25 6.86 19.58
CA LYS A 8 -9.90 5.53 19.61
C LYS A 8 -11.43 5.63 19.66
N ALA A 9 -11.99 6.59 20.40
CA ALA A 9 -13.43 6.80 20.49
C ALA A 9 -14.05 7.34 19.19
N MET A 10 -13.36 8.22 18.45
CA MET A 10 -13.82 8.69 17.14
C MET A 10 -13.81 7.57 16.09
N VAL A 11 -12.80 6.70 16.10
CA VAL A 11 -12.73 5.54 15.18
C VAL A 11 -13.83 4.53 15.50
N LEU A 12 -14.14 4.29 16.78
CA LEU A 12 -15.25 3.41 17.18
C LEU A 12 -16.64 4.01 16.92
N GLY A 13 -16.79 5.33 17.06
CA GLY A 13 -18.05 6.03 16.75
C GLY A 13 -18.44 5.96 15.27
N ALA A 14 -17.48 5.94 14.36
CA ALA A 14 -17.72 5.73 12.92
C ALA A 14 -18.09 4.27 12.56
N ILE A 15 -17.60 3.30 13.34
CA ILE A 15 -17.92 1.87 13.18
C ILE A 15 -19.33 1.55 13.70
N ALA A 16 -19.78 2.20 14.78
CA ALA A 16 -21.12 1.95 15.33
C ALA A 16 -22.27 2.46 14.43
N CYS A 17 -22.08 3.57 13.71
CA CYS A 17 -23.08 4.11 12.78
C CYS A 17 -23.15 3.38 11.42
N SER A 18 -22.24 2.44 11.14
CA SER A 18 -22.18 1.72 9.86
C SER A 18 -22.71 0.27 9.92
N ILE A 19 -22.99 -0.27 11.11
CA ILE A 19 -23.46 -1.66 11.31
C ILE A 19 -24.99 -1.74 11.51
N SER A 20 -25.69 -0.62 11.74
CA SER A 20 -27.15 -0.59 11.94
C SER A 20 -27.94 -0.50 10.63
N ALA A 21 -27.80 -1.48 9.72
CA ALA A 21 -28.78 -1.86 8.69
C ALA A 21 -28.23 -2.97 7.78
N ALA A 22 -28.00 -4.17 8.32
CA ALA A 22 -27.84 -5.38 7.53
C ALA A 22 -28.84 -6.43 8.02
N GLY A 23 -30.12 -6.20 7.75
CA GLY A 23 -31.11 -7.26 7.74
C GLY A 23 -31.01 -7.98 6.41
N ILE A 24 -30.41 -9.17 6.39
CA ILE A 24 -30.47 -10.08 5.26
C ILE A 24 -31.92 -10.61 5.23
N ALA A 25 -32.73 -10.14 4.28
CA ALA A 25 -34.01 -10.75 3.98
C ALA A 25 -33.88 -11.55 2.68
N ALA A 26 -33.82 -12.88 2.83
CA ALA A 26 -34.03 -13.82 1.74
C ALA A 26 -35.49 -14.27 1.73
N ASP A 27 -36.18 -13.85 0.67
CA ASP A 27 -37.06 -14.64 -0.19
C ASP A 27 -38.59 -14.74 0.03
N ILE A 28 -39.28 -14.75 -1.13
CA ILE A 28 -40.63 -15.22 -1.53
C ILE A 28 -41.88 -14.51 -0.98
N ASN A 29 -42.62 -13.77 -1.83
CA ASN A 29 -43.81 -14.29 -2.57
C ASN A 29 -44.63 -13.17 -3.28
N THR A 30 -44.85 -13.40 -4.57
CA THR A 30 -46.02 -13.19 -5.44
C THR A 30 -47.20 -12.28 -5.01
N GLN A 31 -47.59 -11.45 -6.00
CA GLN A 31 -48.91 -10.86 -6.28
C GLN A 31 -49.38 -9.57 -5.58
N ARG A 32 -49.77 -8.63 -6.46
CA ARG A 32 -50.80 -7.59 -6.33
C ARG A 32 -50.35 -6.19 -5.87
N ALA A 33 -50.10 -5.33 -6.86
CA ALA A 33 -50.71 -4.00 -6.93
C ALA A 33 -50.68 -3.53 -8.40
N GLN A 34 -51.80 -3.73 -9.09
CA GLN A 34 -52.16 -2.98 -10.29
C GLN A 34 -52.59 -1.56 -9.88
N ASP A 35 -52.42 -0.65 -10.84
CA ASP A 35 -52.92 0.73 -10.92
C ASP A 35 -52.21 1.79 -10.07
N ILE A 36 -51.44 2.64 -10.75
CA ILE A 36 -51.84 4.01 -11.09
C ILE A 36 -51.15 4.41 -12.41
N THR A 37 -51.99 4.44 -13.45
CA THR A 37 -52.01 5.24 -14.68
C THR A 37 -50.90 6.27 -14.95
N ASN A 38 -50.34 6.14 -16.16
CA ASN A 38 -50.05 7.20 -17.15
C ASN A 38 -49.61 8.58 -16.63
N THR A 39 -48.30 8.78 -16.64
CA THR A 39 -47.70 10.02 -17.15
C THR A 39 -46.38 9.66 -17.83
N GLN A 40 -46.49 9.13 -19.06
CA GLN A 40 -45.44 9.31 -20.05
C GLN A 40 -45.34 10.81 -20.35
N GLN A 41 -44.58 11.53 -19.53
CA GLN A 41 -43.98 12.78 -19.98
C GLN A 41 -42.67 12.41 -20.67
N ASN A 42 -42.83 12.27 -21.99
CA ASN A 42 -41.77 12.48 -22.96
C ASN A 42 -41.09 13.82 -22.67
N ILE A 43 -40.02 13.78 -21.88
CA ILE A 43 -38.98 14.79 -21.90
C ILE A 43 -37.82 14.12 -22.65
N GLN A 44 -37.93 14.07 -23.98
CA GLN A 44 -36.75 14.18 -24.85
C GLN A 44 -36.15 15.57 -24.62
N GLY A 45 -35.55 15.75 -23.45
CA GLY A 45 -34.63 16.82 -23.15
C GLY A 45 -33.26 16.33 -23.54
N THR A 46 -32.75 16.88 -24.63
CA THR A 46 -31.39 16.66 -25.15
C THR A 46 -30.36 17.29 -24.20
N GLU A 47 -30.36 16.91 -22.92
CA GLU A 47 -29.27 17.21 -21.99
C GLU A 47 -28.18 16.19 -22.23
N LYS A 48 -27.30 16.54 -23.17
CA LYS A 48 -26.03 15.87 -23.43
C LYS A 48 -25.28 15.71 -22.10
N HIS A 49 -25.35 14.54 -21.46
CA HIS A 49 -24.29 13.54 -21.51
C HIS A 49 -22.81 14.01 -21.70
N ASP A 50 -22.46 15.17 -21.16
CA ASP A 50 -21.08 15.72 -21.15
C ASP A 50 -20.12 14.95 -20.24
N ALA A 51 -20.58 13.90 -19.53
CA ALA A 51 -19.83 13.22 -18.49
C ALA A 51 -18.90 12.11 -19.01
N VAL A 52 -19.04 11.67 -20.26
CA VAL A 52 -18.28 10.52 -20.81
C VAL A 52 -17.43 10.88 -22.03
N GLN A 53 -16.97 12.14 -22.12
CA GLN A 53 -15.78 12.50 -22.91
C GLN A 53 -14.66 12.93 -21.98
N PRO A 54 -13.98 11.99 -21.31
CA PRO A 54 -13.08 12.34 -20.24
C PRO A 54 -11.76 12.81 -20.85
N ASN A 55 -11.30 13.99 -20.43
CA ASN A 55 -9.99 14.49 -20.82
C ASN A 55 -8.92 13.61 -20.14
N TRP A 56 -7.79 13.38 -20.80
CA TRP A 56 -6.67 12.65 -20.21
C TRP A 56 -6.18 13.32 -18.90
N MET A 57 -6.38 14.63 -18.77
CA MET A 57 -6.08 15.41 -17.57
C MET A 57 -6.94 15.00 -16.37
N ASP A 58 -8.22 14.66 -16.56
CA ASP A 58 -9.12 14.21 -15.46
C ASP A 58 -8.65 12.89 -14.84
N ARG A 59 -7.82 12.15 -15.57
CA ARG A 59 -7.30 10.84 -15.17
C ARG A 59 -5.85 10.87 -14.74
N THR A 60 -5.22 12.05 -14.69
CA THR A 60 -3.82 12.22 -14.30
C THR A 60 -3.75 12.88 -12.93
N ASP A 61 -3.23 12.15 -11.95
CA ASP A 61 -3.11 12.61 -10.57
C ASP A 61 -1.64 12.72 -10.18
N ILE A 62 -1.32 13.79 -9.44
CA ILE A 62 -0.08 13.98 -8.70
C ILE A 62 -0.40 13.80 -7.22
N LYS A 63 0.26 12.87 -6.54
CA LYS A 63 0.08 12.60 -5.11
C LYS A 63 1.34 12.99 -4.37
N VAL A 64 1.20 13.70 -3.26
CA VAL A 64 2.29 14.06 -2.36
C VAL A 64 1.82 13.85 -0.93
N GLY A 65 2.63 13.21 -0.10
CA GLY A 65 2.23 12.97 1.28
C GLY A 65 3.30 12.32 2.12
N THR A 66 2.89 11.89 3.31
CA THR A 66 3.76 11.17 4.24
C THR A 66 3.01 10.05 4.92
N GLN A 67 3.76 9.01 5.27
CA GLN A 67 3.29 7.91 6.08
C GLN A 67 4.29 7.68 7.20
N SER A 68 3.77 7.43 8.40
CA SER A 68 4.59 7.07 9.57
C SER A 68 5.59 5.97 9.23
N LYS A 69 6.83 6.13 9.70
CA LYS A 69 8.01 5.29 9.42
C LYS A 69 8.49 5.29 7.97
N VAL A 70 7.61 5.26 6.97
CA VAL A 70 7.99 5.25 5.54
C VAL A 70 8.58 6.60 5.09
N GLY A 71 8.07 7.71 5.63
CA GLY A 71 8.51 9.06 5.30
C GLY A 71 7.70 9.70 4.16
N ALA A 72 8.31 10.68 3.48
CA ALA A 72 7.67 11.43 2.40
C ALA A 72 7.61 10.63 1.09
N GLN A 73 6.50 10.77 0.37
CA GLN A 73 6.24 10.05 -0.87
C GLN A 73 5.63 11.00 -1.90
N VAL A 74 6.00 10.79 -3.16
CA VAL A 74 5.46 11.53 -4.30
C VAL A 74 5.24 10.60 -5.48
N SER A 75 4.11 10.68 -6.15
CA SER A 75 3.85 9.91 -7.36
C SER A 75 3.02 10.69 -8.37
N VAL A 76 3.18 10.31 -9.64
CA VAL A 76 2.31 10.71 -10.73
C VAL A 76 1.72 9.44 -11.34
N GLU A 77 0.41 9.40 -11.51
CA GLU A 77 -0.31 8.25 -12.05
C GLU A 77 -1.33 8.72 -13.08
N THR A 78 -1.46 7.98 -14.17
CA THR A 78 -2.44 8.23 -15.23
C THR A 78 -3.14 6.94 -15.65
N LEU A 79 -4.42 7.04 -16.01
CA LEU A 79 -5.20 5.95 -16.60
C LEU A 79 -5.72 6.41 -17.95
N GLN A 80 -5.57 5.57 -18.97
CA GLN A 80 -6.03 5.86 -20.33
C GLN A 80 -6.89 4.71 -20.86
N PRO A 81 -8.12 4.99 -21.35
CA PRO A 81 -8.91 3.98 -22.03
C PRO A 81 -8.25 3.62 -23.37
N LEU A 82 -8.20 2.33 -23.68
CA LEU A 82 -7.73 1.78 -24.96
C LEU A 82 -8.90 1.51 -25.91
N THR A 83 -10.09 1.26 -25.36
CA THR A 83 -11.34 1.17 -26.12
C THR A 83 -12.14 2.44 -25.95
N HIS A 84 -12.91 2.80 -26.98
CA HIS A 84 -13.90 3.87 -26.88
C HIS A 84 -14.83 3.62 -25.68
N TYR A 85 -15.06 4.65 -24.88
CA TYR A 85 -15.93 4.59 -23.71
C TYR A 85 -16.77 5.87 -23.65
N ASP A 86 -18.08 5.71 -23.81
CA ASP A 86 -19.12 6.73 -23.78
C ASP A 86 -20.35 6.25 -22.95
N GLU A 87 -21.47 6.99 -22.93
CA GLU A 87 -22.67 6.50 -22.23
C GLU A 87 -23.23 5.19 -22.78
N ASN A 88 -23.00 4.87 -24.06
CA ASN A 88 -23.53 3.65 -24.65
C ASN A 88 -22.63 2.44 -24.35
N SER A 89 -21.38 2.71 -23.96
CA SER A 89 -20.37 1.70 -23.69
C SER A 89 -20.64 0.97 -22.37
N LYS A 90 -20.63 -0.37 -22.43
CA LYS A 90 -20.78 -1.27 -21.27
C LYS A 90 -19.47 -1.89 -20.81
N SER A 91 -18.37 -1.63 -21.50
CA SER A 91 -17.06 -2.13 -21.11
C SER A 91 -15.97 -1.18 -21.49
N VAL A 92 -14.86 -1.25 -20.76
CA VAL A 92 -13.66 -0.51 -21.08
C VAL A 92 -12.43 -1.37 -20.83
N LEU A 93 -11.55 -1.41 -21.83
CA LEU A 93 -10.18 -1.83 -21.67
C LEU A 93 -9.34 -0.57 -21.44
N PHE A 94 -8.47 -0.59 -20.44
CA PHE A 94 -7.64 0.55 -20.09
C PHE A 94 -6.20 0.13 -19.78
N VAL A 95 -5.30 1.10 -19.93
CA VAL A 95 -3.93 1.05 -19.42
C VAL A 95 -3.79 2.04 -18.28
N GLN A 96 -3.06 1.66 -17.24
CA GLN A 96 -2.70 2.54 -16.14
C GLN A 96 -1.19 2.50 -15.96
N GLY A 97 -0.59 3.66 -15.77
CA GLY A 97 0.84 3.79 -15.53
C GLY A 97 1.12 4.86 -14.49
N GLY A 98 2.21 4.68 -13.75
CA GLY A 98 2.67 5.68 -12.81
C GLY A 98 4.13 5.52 -12.44
N ILE A 99 4.72 6.62 -11.97
CA ILE A 99 6.07 6.67 -11.46
C ILE A 99 6.11 7.58 -10.24
N GLY A 100 6.92 7.24 -9.25
CA GLY A 100 7.06 8.05 -8.07
C GLY A 100 8.21 7.62 -7.18
N ARG A 101 8.50 8.46 -6.20
CA ARG A 101 9.30 8.09 -5.05
C ARG A 101 8.35 7.54 -3.98
N GLY A 102 8.41 6.23 -3.78
CA GLY A 102 7.48 5.50 -2.94
C GLY A 102 8.00 4.10 -2.66
N GLY A 103 7.11 3.12 -2.61
CA GLY A 103 7.44 1.77 -2.17
C GLY A 103 7.83 1.73 -0.69
N GLN A 104 7.96 0.53 -0.15
CA GLN A 104 8.33 0.31 1.23
C GLN A 104 9.49 -0.69 1.30
N GLU A 105 10.51 -0.36 2.08
CA GLU A 105 11.57 -1.28 2.45
C GLU A 105 11.45 -1.53 3.95
N HIS A 106 11.28 -2.79 4.33
CA HIS A 106 11.39 -3.24 5.72
C HIS A 106 12.75 -3.89 5.88
N SER A 107 13.51 -3.39 6.84
CA SER A 107 14.91 -3.77 7.00
C SER A 107 15.17 -4.19 8.43
N ALA A 108 15.83 -5.34 8.58
CA ALA A 108 16.28 -5.85 9.87
C ALA A 108 17.79 -6.04 9.85
N SER A 109 18.49 -5.42 10.80
CA SER A 109 19.93 -5.57 10.99
C SER A 109 20.18 -6.33 12.29
N TYR A 110 21.11 -7.28 12.28
CA TYR A 110 21.47 -8.10 13.43
C TYR A 110 22.98 -8.19 13.57
N TYR A 111 23.51 -7.80 14.72
CA TYR A 111 24.94 -7.73 14.98
C TYR A 111 25.27 -8.65 16.14
N HIS A 112 26.11 -9.66 15.90
CA HIS A 112 26.46 -10.65 16.90
C HIS A 112 27.82 -11.29 16.60
N GLY A 113 28.28 -12.13 17.51
CA GLY A 113 29.45 -12.97 17.33
C GLY A 113 29.49 -14.02 18.42
N TYR A 114 30.66 -14.63 18.62
CA TYR A 114 30.82 -15.66 19.65
C TYR A 114 30.40 -15.15 21.04
N ASN A 115 29.54 -15.91 21.73
CA ASN A 115 28.91 -15.53 23.01
C ASN A 115 28.18 -14.16 23.00
N GLU A 116 27.61 -13.78 21.85
CA GLU A 116 26.93 -12.50 21.65
C GLU A 116 27.85 -11.27 21.77
N ILE A 117 29.16 -11.48 21.59
CA ILE A 117 30.17 -10.41 21.61
C ILE A 117 30.50 -10.00 20.19
N TRP A 118 30.51 -8.70 19.93
CA TRP A 118 30.84 -8.13 18.62
C TRP A 118 31.58 -6.80 18.80
N TYR A 119 32.24 -6.32 17.74
CA TYR A 119 33.27 -5.26 17.87
C TYR A 119 33.06 -4.08 16.91
N PRO A 120 31.98 -3.28 17.07
CA PRO A 120 31.72 -2.15 16.19
C PRO A 120 32.84 -1.13 16.18
N TYR A 121 33.02 -0.49 15.02
CA TYR A 121 33.97 0.62 14.88
C TYR A 121 33.55 1.84 15.70
N ASN A 122 34.44 2.30 16.59
CA ASN A 122 34.29 3.55 17.31
C ASN A 122 35.06 4.69 16.60
N PRO A 123 34.37 5.72 16.07
CA PRO A 123 35.02 6.81 15.37
C PRO A 123 35.86 7.73 16.27
N ALA A 124 35.65 7.74 17.58
CA ALA A 124 36.43 8.55 18.51
C ALA A 124 37.81 7.95 18.81
N THR A 125 37.89 6.62 18.91
CA THR A 125 39.15 5.89 19.17
C THR A 125 39.82 5.42 17.88
N GLY A 126 39.05 5.32 16.79
CA GLY A 126 39.49 4.76 15.52
C GLY A 126 39.70 3.24 15.57
N LYS A 127 39.10 2.56 16.57
CA LYS A 127 39.25 1.12 16.86
C LYS A 127 37.90 0.44 16.99
N GLY A 128 37.88 -0.90 16.92
CA GLY A 128 36.72 -1.71 17.29
C GLY A 128 36.57 -1.77 18.80
N ASP A 129 35.41 -1.35 19.30
CA ASP A 129 35.08 -1.43 20.72
C ASP A 129 34.31 -2.72 20.99
N GLN A 130 34.64 -3.43 22.05
CA GLN A 130 33.90 -4.62 22.45
C GLN A 130 32.51 -4.25 22.95
N ARG A 131 31.48 -4.89 22.38
CA ARG A 131 30.11 -4.86 22.88
C ARG A 131 29.65 -6.24 23.32
N TYR A 132 28.87 -6.23 24.38
CA TYR A 132 28.21 -7.42 24.93
C TYR A 132 26.74 -7.39 24.54
N MET A 133 26.18 -8.57 24.31
CA MET A 133 24.82 -8.82 23.83
C MET A 133 24.65 -8.44 22.36
N ALA A 134 23.94 -9.32 21.65
CA ALA A 134 23.61 -9.11 20.25
C ALA A 134 22.62 -7.94 20.11
N GLU A 135 22.79 -7.14 19.06
CA GLU A 135 21.91 -6.00 18.80
C GLU A 135 21.08 -6.23 17.54
N LYS A 136 19.76 -6.00 17.66
CA LYS A 136 18.83 -6.06 16.54
C LYS A 136 18.17 -4.71 16.31
N TYR A 137 18.23 -4.24 15.07
CA TYR A 137 17.61 -3.00 14.64
C TYR A 137 16.60 -3.26 13.53
N GLU A 138 15.39 -2.75 13.68
CA GLU A 138 14.35 -2.84 12.66
C GLU A 138 13.95 -1.43 12.23
N HIS A 139 13.94 -1.18 10.93
CA HIS A 139 13.50 0.08 10.38
C HIS A 139 12.65 -0.12 9.13
N THR A 140 11.82 0.86 8.85
CA THR A 140 11.09 0.95 7.59
C THR A 140 11.39 2.29 6.95
N LYS A 141 11.56 2.31 5.63
CA LYS A 141 11.77 3.54 4.86
C LYS A 141 11.11 3.44 3.49
N SER A 142 11.03 4.57 2.78
CA SER A 142 10.65 4.58 1.37
C SER A 142 11.73 3.91 0.53
N LEU A 143 11.30 3.02 -0.37
CA LEU A 143 12.17 2.25 -1.25
C LEU A 143 12.91 3.10 -2.31
N GLY A 144 12.38 4.29 -2.62
CA GLY A 144 12.93 5.15 -3.66
C GLY A 144 12.07 5.13 -4.92
N THR A 145 12.70 5.12 -6.10
CA THR A 145 11.97 5.29 -7.37
C THR A 145 11.30 3.99 -7.79
N VAL A 146 9.97 4.02 -7.89
CA VAL A 146 9.14 2.89 -8.32
C VAL A 146 8.27 3.32 -9.50
N ALA A 147 8.27 2.51 -10.57
CA ALA A 147 7.30 2.63 -11.65
C ALA A 147 6.36 1.43 -11.67
N ASN A 148 5.14 1.66 -12.16
CA ASN A 148 4.14 0.64 -12.36
C ASN A 148 3.43 0.83 -13.69
N VAL A 149 3.10 -0.27 -14.35
CA VAL A 149 2.30 -0.31 -15.57
C VAL A 149 1.35 -1.49 -15.51
N GLY A 150 0.11 -1.30 -15.91
CA GLY A 150 -0.88 -2.38 -15.91
C GLY A 150 -2.00 -2.18 -16.92
N LEU A 151 -2.69 -3.27 -17.16
CA LEU A 151 -3.87 -3.35 -18.00
C LEU A 151 -5.06 -3.77 -17.15
N GLY A 152 -6.23 -3.24 -17.46
CA GLY A 152 -7.46 -3.67 -16.81
C GLY A 152 -8.64 -3.64 -17.75
N TYR A 153 -9.61 -4.47 -17.43
CA TYR A 153 -10.88 -4.57 -18.12
C TYR A 153 -12.01 -4.45 -17.11
N ARG A 154 -12.96 -3.56 -17.38
CA ARG A 154 -14.19 -3.41 -16.58
C ARG A 154 -15.41 -3.63 -17.45
N HIS A 155 -16.41 -4.30 -16.88
CA HIS A 155 -17.70 -4.55 -17.51
C HIS A 155 -18.84 -4.07 -16.61
N LEU A 156 -19.65 -3.17 -17.15
CA LEU A 156 -20.80 -2.55 -16.52
C LEU A 156 -22.03 -3.44 -16.74
N SER A 157 -22.79 -3.67 -15.66
CA SER A 157 -24.06 -4.38 -15.70
C SER A 157 -25.10 -3.72 -16.61
N LYS A 158 -26.12 -4.49 -17.02
CA LYS A 158 -27.19 -4.01 -17.91
C LYS A 158 -27.84 -2.71 -17.41
N ASN A 159 -28.18 -2.68 -16.13
CA ASN A 159 -28.84 -1.55 -15.45
C ASN A 159 -27.84 -0.51 -14.91
N GLU A 160 -26.54 -0.67 -15.19
CA GLU A 160 -25.48 0.29 -14.85
C GLU A 160 -25.29 0.56 -13.36
N HIS A 161 -25.95 -0.18 -12.48
CA HIS A 161 -25.81 0.00 -11.03
C HIS A 161 -24.59 -0.71 -10.46
N ALA A 162 -23.97 -1.61 -11.22
CA ALA A 162 -22.76 -2.31 -10.83
C ALA A 162 -21.79 -2.53 -11.99
N TYR A 163 -20.50 -2.67 -11.70
CA TYR A 163 -19.49 -3.19 -12.62
C TYR A 163 -18.61 -4.24 -11.94
N VAL A 164 -18.06 -5.14 -12.76
CA VAL A 164 -16.97 -6.07 -12.39
C VAL A 164 -15.71 -5.68 -13.16
N GLY A 165 -14.55 -5.82 -12.53
CA GLY A 165 -13.27 -5.49 -13.11
C GLY A 165 -12.20 -6.52 -12.81
N VAL A 166 -11.29 -6.70 -13.76
CA VAL A 166 -10.06 -7.48 -13.60
C VAL A 166 -8.89 -6.63 -14.05
N ASN A 167 -7.76 -6.74 -13.36
CA ASN A 167 -6.56 -6.00 -13.71
C ASN A 167 -5.28 -6.81 -13.44
N ALA A 168 -4.22 -6.46 -14.15
CA ALA A 168 -2.89 -7.02 -14.01
C ALA A 168 -1.84 -5.91 -14.12
N PHE A 169 -0.82 -5.96 -13.26
CA PHE A 169 0.24 -4.95 -13.20
C PHE A 169 1.62 -5.57 -13.06
N VAL A 170 2.60 -4.86 -13.59
CA VAL A 170 4.02 -5.02 -13.31
C VAL A 170 4.52 -3.78 -12.59
N ASP A 171 5.31 -3.98 -11.55
CA ASP A 171 6.00 -2.92 -10.80
C ASP A 171 7.50 -3.14 -10.87
N ARG A 172 8.26 -2.05 -10.96
CA ARG A 172 9.71 -2.05 -10.89
C ARG A 172 10.20 -1.00 -9.91
N ALA A 173 10.96 -1.44 -8.92
CA ALA A 173 11.79 -0.57 -8.10
C ALA A 173 13.17 -0.46 -8.75
N PHE A 174 13.54 0.77 -9.15
CA PHE A 174 14.81 1.02 -9.84
C PHE A 174 16.00 0.99 -8.88
N SER A 175 15.80 1.53 -7.66
CA SER A 175 16.85 1.57 -6.63
C SER A 175 17.38 0.17 -6.28
N GLU A 176 16.49 -0.81 -6.17
CA GLU A 176 16.81 -2.18 -5.74
C GLU A 176 16.85 -3.21 -6.88
N ASN A 177 16.67 -2.75 -8.13
CA ASN A 177 16.48 -3.60 -9.30
C ASN A 177 15.53 -4.78 -9.02
N ALA A 178 14.33 -4.45 -8.55
CA ALA A 178 13.38 -5.40 -8.00
C ALA A 178 12.05 -5.31 -8.75
N ASN A 179 11.43 -6.46 -9.03
CA ASN A 179 10.23 -6.53 -9.86
C ASN A 179 9.10 -7.25 -9.11
N ARG A 180 7.87 -6.82 -9.34
CA ARG A 180 6.66 -7.45 -8.78
C ARG A 180 5.59 -7.57 -9.85
N VAL A 181 4.81 -8.64 -9.81
CA VAL A 181 3.57 -8.77 -10.57
C VAL A 181 2.39 -8.78 -9.63
N SER A 182 1.25 -8.26 -10.07
CA SER A 182 0.01 -8.34 -9.31
C SER A 182 -1.21 -8.54 -10.20
N GLY A 183 -2.22 -9.20 -9.65
CA GLY A 183 -3.55 -9.32 -10.23
C GLY A 183 -4.60 -8.80 -9.26
N GLY A 184 -5.66 -8.19 -9.78
CA GLY A 184 -6.72 -7.60 -8.97
C GLY A 184 -8.12 -7.88 -9.53
N LEU A 185 -9.08 -8.01 -8.62
CA LEU A 185 -10.51 -8.09 -8.88
C LEU A 185 -11.20 -6.88 -8.27
N GLU A 186 -12.18 -6.34 -8.98
CA GLU A 186 -12.97 -5.19 -8.55
C GLU A 186 -14.46 -5.49 -8.71
N TYR A 187 -15.24 -5.14 -7.70
CA TYR A 187 -16.70 -5.15 -7.76
C TYR A 187 -17.24 -3.86 -7.16
N VAL A 188 -17.95 -3.08 -7.97
CA VAL A 188 -18.58 -1.83 -7.53
C VAL A 188 -20.06 -1.95 -7.76
N SER A 189 -20.85 -1.68 -6.72
CA SER A 189 -22.31 -1.78 -6.77
C SER A 189 -22.95 -0.71 -5.92
N GLY A 190 -23.85 0.08 -6.52
CA GLY A 190 -24.42 1.26 -5.89
C GLY A 190 -23.30 2.19 -5.42
N LEU A 191 -23.21 2.46 -4.12
CA LEU A 191 -22.17 3.32 -3.53
C LEU A 191 -21.00 2.55 -2.89
N ASN A 192 -20.99 1.23 -3.02
CA ASN A 192 -20.03 0.33 -2.39
C ASN A 192 -19.00 -0.16 -3.40
N GLU A 193 -17.77 -0.32 -2.94
CA GLU A 193 -16.65 -0.83 -3.72
C GLU A 193 -15.98 -1.94 -2.91
N VAL A 194 -15.71 -3.07 -3.54
CA VAL A 194 -14.93 -4.17 -2.99
C VAL A 194 -13.82 -4.50 -3.98
N ARG A 195 -12.59 -4.65 -3.47
CA ARG A 195 -11.45 -5.06 -4.30
C ARG A 195 -10.62 -6.10 -3.57
N ALA A 196 -10.02 -6.99 -4.34
CA ALA A 196 -9.08 -7.98 -3.84
C ALA A 196 -7.86 -7.99 -4.76
N ASN A 197 -6.67 -7.84 -4.20
CA ASN A 197 -5.44 -7.84 -4.95
C ASN A 197 -4.47 -8.91 -4.41
N VAL A 198 -3.76 -9.56 -5.33
CA VAL A 198 -2.69 -10.51 -5.01
C VAL A 198 -1.39 -10.04 -5.64
N TYR A 199 -0.31 -10.18 -4.89
CA TYR A 199 1.01 -9.67 -5.22
C TYR A 199 2.03 -10.80 -5.17
N ARG A 200 2.87 -10.88 -6.19
CA ARG A 200 3.98 -11.83 -6.24
C ARG A 200 5.27 -11.11 -6.60
N GLY A 201 6.22 -11.14 -5.67
CA GLY A 201 7.59 -10.71 -5.94
C GLY A 201 8.23 -11.60 -7.00
N LEU A 202 8.91 -10.98 -7.97
CA LEU A 202 9.68 -11.68 -8.98
C LEU A 202 11.16 -11.69 -8.59
N GLY A 203 11.81 -12.82 -8.85
CA GLY A 203 13.20 -13.07 -8.49
C GLY A 203 13.34 -13.96 -7.26
N SER A 204 14.49 -14.64 -7.18
CA SER A 204 14.89 -15.38 -6.00
C SER A 204 15.36 -14.41 -4.90
N VAL A 205 15.49 -14.93 -3.68
CA VAL A 205 16.22 -14.21 -2.63
C VAL A 205 17.61 -13.91 -3.15
N LYS A 206 17.99 -12.64 -3.20
CA LYS A 206 19.37 -12.23 -3.44
C LYS A 206 20.07 -12.35 -2.11
N SER A 207 21.14 -13.13 -2.03
CA SER A 207 21.95 -13.26 -0.83
C SER A 207 23.41 -13.08 -1.21
N GLN A 208 24.13 -12.29 -0.41
CA GLN A 208 25.55 -12.05 -0.55
C GLN A 208 26.21 -12.19 0.81
N SER A 209 27.41 -12.78 0.83
CA SER A 209 28.24 -12.87 2.01
C SER A 209 29.70 -12.81 1.59
N ASP A 210 30.45 -11.91 2.21
CA ASP A 210 31.85 -11.66 1.92
C ASP A 210 32.65 -11.55 3.22
N MET A 211 33.64 -12.41 3.43
CA MET A 211 34.47 -12.36 4.64
C MET A 211 35.34 -11.08 4.67
N ILE A 212 35.25 -10.29 5.75
CA ILE A 212 36.03 -9.08 5.93
C ILE A 212 37.06 -9.28 7.04
N HIS A 213 38.32 -9.38 6.64
CA HIS A 213 39.44 -9.53 7.58
C HIS A 213 39.75 -8.22 8.31
N LEU A 214 39.96 -8.34 9.61
CA LEU A 214 40.33 -7.23 10.49
C LEU A 214 41.79 -7.36 10.90
N PRO A 215 42.62 -6.32 10.67
CA PRO A 215 44.00 -6.34 11.13
C PRO A 215 44.05 -6.30 12.67
N PRO A 216 45.08 -6.84 13.33
CA PRO A 216 45.23 -6.74 14.79
C PRO A 216 45.15 -5.30 15.30
N SER A 217 45.65 -4.34 14.50
CA SER A 217 45.56 -2.91 14.77
C SER A 217 44.13 -2.38 14.84
N TYR A 218 43.09 -3.14 14.46
CA TYR A 218 41.71 -2.71 14.59
C TYR A 218 41.25 -2.69 16.06
N PHE A 219 41.80 -3.57 16.90
CA PHE A 219 41.34 -3.77 18.29
C PHE A 219 42.17 -2.95 19.29
N THR A 220 41.62 -2.77 20.49
CA THR A 220 42.31 -2.16 21.65
C THR A 220 43.02 -3.19 22.52
N PHE A 221 42.94 -4.48 22.16
CA PHE A 221 43.51 -5.62 22.86
C PHE A 221 44.27 -6.51 21.87
N ASP A 222 45.14 -7.37 22.39
CA ASP A 222 45.87 -8.34 21.59
C ASP A 222 45.01 -9.59 21.33
N LEU A 223 45.13 -10.15 20.12
CA LEU A 223 44.44 -11.38 19.73
C LEU A 223 45.22 -12.61 20.21
N ASP A 224 44.51 -13.68 20.59
CA ASP A 224 45.11 -14.97 21.02
C ASP A 224 45.63 -15.82 19.84
N GLY A 225 46.14 -15.15 18.80
CA GLY A 225 46.42 -15.75 17.50
C GLY A 225 45.16 -16.06 16.66
N GLY A 226 45.38 -16.40 15.38
CA GLY A 226 44.31 -16.59 14.40
C GLY A 226 43.91 -15.31 13.66
N ALA A 227 43.07 -15.46 12.63
CA ALA A 227 42.53 -14.33 11.86
C ALA A 227 41.25 -13.81 12.53
N ALA A 228 41.17 -12.51 12.80
CA ALA A 228 39.94 -11.85 13.18
C ALA A 228 39.20 -11.38 11.92
N TYR A 229 37.89 -11.63 11.86
CA TYR A 229 37.06 -11.22 10.74
C TYR A 229 35.60 -11.11 11.17
N TYR A 230 34.79 -10.47 10.34
CA TYR A 230 33.35 -10.60 10.40
C TYR A 230 32.79 -10.98 9.03
N MET A 231 31.65 -11.65 9.04
CA MET A 231 30.92 -12.07 7.84
C MET A 231 29.58 -11.33 7.81
N PRO A 232 29.46 -10.29 6.97
CA PRO A 232 28.17 -9.72 6.64
C PRO A 232 27.39 -10.72 5.78
N HIS A 233 26.13 -10.96 6.13
CA HIS A 233 25.15 -11.70 5.35
C HIS A 233 24.01 -10.74 5.00
N GLU A 234 23.95 -10.36 3.74
CA GLU A 234 22.87 -9.55 3.20
C GLU A 234 21.86 -10.45 2.51
N SER A 235 20.57 -10.22 2.74
CA SER A 235 19.54 -10.88 1.94
C SER A 235 18.36 -9.98 1.65
N GLN A 236 17.83 -10.11 0.44
CA GLN A 236 16.76 -9.25 -0.05
C GLN A 236 15.72 -10.04 -0.84
N LYS A 237 14.44 -9.70 -0.63
CA LYS A 237 13.33 -10.29 -1.36
C LYS A 237 12.17 -9.32 -1.53
N VAL A 238 11.59 -9.28 -2.73
CA VAL A 238 10.31 -8.60 -2.97
C VAL A 238 9.20 -9.40 -2.30
N LEU A 239 8.45 -8.75 -1.41
CA LEU A 239 7.42 -9.43 -0.63
C LEU A 239 6.24 -9.81 -1.51
N SER A 240 5.65 -10.96 -1.20
CA SER A 240 4.42 -11.45 -1.83
C SER A 240 3.30 -11.39 -0.80
N GLY A 241 2.06 -11.25 -1.23
CA GLY A 241 0.96 -11.07 -0.29
C GLY A 241 -0.34 -10.77 -0.98
N TYR A 242 -1.33 -10.36 -0.21
CA TYR A 242 -2.64 -9.97 -0.71
C TYR A 242 -3.26 -8.89 0.15
N ASP A 243 -4.19 -8.15 -0.45
CA ASP A 243 -5.08 -7.26 0.27
C ASP A 243 -6.53 -7.42 -0.18
N VAL A 244 -7.44 -7.08 0.72
CA VAL A 244 -8.87 -6.96 0.45
C VAL A 244 -9.32 -5.62 0.99
N SER A 245 -10.00 -4.84 0.15
CA SER A 245 -10.45 -3.51 0.50
C SER A 245 -11.95 -3.35 0.27
N TYR A 246 -12.55 -2.57 1.16
CA TYR A 246 -13.92 -2.07 1.05
C TYR A 246 -13.89 -0.55 1.11
N ALA A 247 -14.63 0.08 0.21
CA ALA A 247 -14.83 1.51 0.27
C ALA A 247 -16.29 1.88 0.01
N ARG A 248 -16.68 3.04 0.54
CA ARG A 248 -18.02 3.56 0.40
C ARG A 248 -18.02 5.06 0.17
N THR A 249 -18.92 5.49 -0.70
CA THR A 249 -19.31 6.89 -0.85
C THR A 249 -20.74 7.12 -0.41
N PHE A 250 -21.13 8.38 -0.30
CA PHE A 250 -22.43 8.77 0.24
C PHE A 250 -23.23 9.52 -0.82
N LYS A 251 -24.53 9.24 -0.91
CA LYS A 251 -25.41 9.82 -1.95
C LYS A 251 -25.36 11.35 -1.96
N ASN A 252 -25.41 11.96 -0.77
CA ASN A 252 -25.45 13.41 -0.59
C ASN A 252 -24.07 14.03 -0.27
N ALA A 253 -23.01 13.21 -0.26
CA ALA A 253 -21.65 13.65 -0.01
C ALA A 253 -20.68 12.83 -0.87
N ARG A 254 -20.86 12.92 -2.20
CA ARG A 254 -20.05 12.20 -3.19
C ARG A 254 -18.58 12.65 -3.23
N TRP A 255 -18.29 13.81 -2.62
CA TRP A 255 -16.95 14.31 -2.35
C TRP A 255 -16.25 13.60 -1.18
N ALA A 256 -16.95 12.77 -0.39
CA ALA A 256 -16.39 12.01 0.71
C ALA A 256 -16.41 10.50 0.41
N ARG A 257 -15.30 9.84 0.71
CA ARG A 257 -15.13 8.39 0.57
C ARG A 257 -14.44 7.84 1.81
N VAL A 258 -15.04 6.84 2.45
CA VAL A 258 -14.40 6.07 3.51
C VAL A 258 -13.90 4.76 2.95
N HIS A 259 -12.75 4.30 3.43
CA HIS A 259 -12.14 3.06 2.97
C HIS A 259 -11.46 2.31 4.11
N ALA A 260 -11.50 0.99 4.00
CA ALA A 260 -10.84 0.07 4.89
C ALA A 260 -10.19 -1.05 4.08
N THR A 261 -8.97 -1.43 4.45
CA THR A 261 -8.21 -2.49 3.80
C THR A 261 -7.68 -3.43 4.86
N VAL A 262 -7.74 -4.73 4.62
CA VAL A 262 -7.00 -5.74 5.38
C VAL A 262 -5.96 -6.36 4.45
N TYR A 263 -4.79 -6.70 4.99
CA TYR A 263 -3.70 -7.25 4.18
C TYR A 263 -2.86 -8.26 4.96
N HIS A 264 -2.16 -9.08 4.18
CA HIS A 264 -1.17 -10.01 4.68
C HIS A 264 0.02 -10.10 3.72
N TRP A 265 1.23 -10.02 4.27
CA TRP A 265 2.50 -10.10 3.55
C TRP A 265 3.30 -11.30 4.03
N ASN A 266 3.72 -12.12 3.07
CA ASN A 266 4.69 -13.18 3.28
C ASN A 266 6.09 -12.57 3.22
N GLY A 267 6.74 -12.51 4.38
CA GLY A 267 8.06 -11.94 4.57
C GLY A 267 9.20 -12.73 3.95
N LEU A 268 10.40 -12.25 4.27
CA LEU A 268 11.67 -12.95 4.13
C LEU A 268 12.03 -13.56 5.48
N SER A 269 12.39 -14.84 5.51
CA SER A 269 12.89 -15.54 6.68
C SER A 269 14.21 -16.18 6.30
N MET A 270 15.30 -15.73 6.91
CA MET A 270 16.65 -16.24 6.65
C MET A 270 17.19 -16.94 7.90
N PRO A 271 17.82 -18.11 7.78
CA PRO A 271 18.65 -18.63 8.85
C PRO A 271 19.69 -17.57 9.21
N ASN A 272 19.89 -17.35 10.50
CA ASN A 272 21.03 -16.58 10.97
C ASN A 272 22.15 -17.54 11.39
N HIS A 273 23.36 -17.02 11.51
CA HIS A 273 24.58 -17.78 11.80
C HIS A 273 24.93 -17.77 13.29
N SER A 274 24.05 -17.23 14.14
CA SER A 274 24.25 -17.17 15.60
C SER A 274 23.97 -18.50 16.29
N ASP A 275 24.76 -18.81 17.32
CA ASP A 275 24.50 -19.91 18.27
C ASP A 275 23.41 -19.59 19.33
N ALA A 276 22.80 -18.40 19.26
CA ALA A 276 21.85 -17.87 20.23
C ALA A 276 20.38 -18.33 20.01
N LEU A 277 19.46 -17.85 20.86
CA LEU A 277 18.01 -18.15 20.83
C LEU A 277 17.29 -17.73 19.53
N LEU A 278 17.82 -16.72 18.85
CA LEU A 278 17.32 -16.27 17.55
C LEU A 278 17.93 -17.18 16.48
N LYS A 279 17.12 -18.03 15.84
CA LYS A 279 17.57 -18.97 14.77
C LYS A 279 17.23 -18.50 13.37
N THR A 280 16.38 -17.48 13.27
CA THR A 280 15.89 -16.94 12.00
C THR A 280 15.69 -15.44 12.09
N LEU A 281 16.20 -14.71 11.10
CA LEU A 281 15.92 -13.30 10.91
C LEU A 281 14.70 -13.16 9.98
N GLU A 282 13.55 -12.86 10.57
CA GLU A 282 12.30 -12.62 9.83
C GLU A 282 12.06 -11.13 9.63
N VAL A 283 11.82 -10.72 8.39
CA VAL A 283 11.48 -9.34 8.03
C VAL A 283 10.29 -9.30 7.06
N GLY A 284 9.37 -8.35 7.27
CA GLY A 284 8.24 -8.13 6.37
C GLY A 284 7.14 -9.20 6.40
N ASN A 285 7.22 -10.19 7.31
CA ASN A 285 6.10 -11.10 7.55
C ASN A 285 5.11 -10.40 8.47
N SER A 286 4.08 -9.80 7.88
CA SER A 286 3.16 -8.91 8.56
C SER A 286 1.72 -9.12 8.13
N HIS A 287 0.80 -8.74 9.00
CA HIS A 287 -0.60 -8.60 8.67
C HIS A 287 -1.11 -7.34 9.33
N GLY A 288 -2.15 -6.76 8.76
CA GLY A 288 -2.63 -5.49 9.26
C GLY A 288 -3.93 -5.06 8.63
N TRP A 289 -4.35 -3.88 9.07
CA TRP A 289 -5.50 -3.19 8.53
C TRP A 289 -5.19 -1.71 8.38
N LYS A 290 -5.85 -1.09 7.41
CA LYS A 290 -5.79 0.34 7.12
C LYS A 290 -7.21 0.87 7.13
N VAL A 291 -7.43 2.02 7.75
CA VAL A 291 -8.70 2.75 7.65
C VAL A 291 -8.41 4.20 7.30
N GLY A 292 -9.22 4.78 6.44
CA GLY A 292 -9.03 6.15 6.03
C GLY A 292 -10.26 6.79 5.41
N THR A 293 -10.11 8.08 5.14
CA THR A 293 -11.09 8.88 4.44
C THR A 293 -10.40 9.74 3.39
N THR A 294 -10.99 9.77 2.20
CA THR A 294 -10.60 10.65 1.12
C THR A 294 -11.68 11.72 0.95
N LEU A 295 -11.28 12.99 0.99
CA LEU A 295 -12.15 14.15 0.83
C LEU A 295 -11.72 14.93 -0.41
N GLN A 296 -12.59 15.04 -1.40
CA GLN A 296 -12.39 15.93 -2.54
C GLN A 296 -12.76 17.36 -2.11
N VAL A 297 -11.74 18.14 -1.75
CA VAL A 297 -11.92 19.49 -1.19
C VAL A 297 -12.34 20.48 -2.27
N THR A 298 -11.67 20.44 -3.42
CA THR A 298 -11.97 21.24 -4.61
C THR A 298 -11.98 20.33 -5.86
N PRO A 299 -12.45 20.78 -7.03
CA PRO A 299 -12.45 19.94 -8.24
C PRO A 299 -11.07 19.36 -8.58
N HIS A 300 -9.98 20.03 -8.22
CA HIS A 300 -8.62 19.58 -8.50
C HIS A 300 -7.93 18.92 -7.30
N VAL A 301 -8.33 19.25 -6.07
CA VAL A 301 -7.59 18.85 -4.86
C VAL A 301 -8.40 17.90 -4.00
N SER A 302 -7.78 16.78 -3.61
CA SER A 302 -8.28 15.87 -2.60
C SER A 302 -7.26 15.61 -1.49
N LEU A 303 -7.78 15.29 -0.32
CA LEU A 303 -7.02 14.95 0.88
C LEU A 303 -7.40 13.53 1.30
N ASP A 304 -6.42 12.64 1.40
CA ASP A 304 -6.57 11.29 1.95
C ASP A 304 -5.82 11.19 3.27
N VAL A 305 -6.54 10.85 4.34
CA VAL A 305 -5.95 10.71 5.69
C VAL A 305 -6.44 9.43 6.33
N GLY A 306 -5.59 8.82 7.16
CA GLY A 306 -5.98 7.60 7.85
C GLY A 306 -4.91 7.04 8.75
N TYR A 307 -5.12 5.79 9.14
CA TYR A 307 -4.25 5.05 10.03
C TYR A 307 -4.05 3.63 9.52
N THR A 308 -2.80 3.19 9.54
CA THR A 308 -2.42 1.80 9.29
C THR A 308 -2.05 1.17 10.63
N SER A 309 -2.62 0.00 10.92
CA SER A 309 -2.20 -0.86 12.00
C SER A 309 -1.54 -2.10 11.40
N ASP A 310 -0.25 -2.24 11.64
CA ASP A 310 0.57 -3.37 11.20
C ASP A 310 1.11 -4.12 12.43
N SER A 311 1.17 -5.45 12.34
CA SER A 311 1.64 -6.29 13.44
C SER A 311 3.12 -6.11 13.79
N LYS A 312 3.96 -5.59 12.88
CA LYS A 312 5.40 -5.44 13.10
C LYS A 312 5.93 -4.09 12.60
N ASP A 313 5.62 -3.73 11.36
CA ASP A 313 6.48 -2.83 10.59
C ASP A 313 5.93 -1.40 10.54
N THR A 314 4.67 -1.21 10.13
CA THR A 314 4.17 0.09 9.61
C THR A 314 2.95 0.68 10.32
N SER A 315 2.80 0.41 11.62
CA SER A 315 1.76 1.08 12.41
C SER A 315 1.96 2.60 12.45
N GLY A 316 0.93 3.36 12.10
CA GLY A 316 0.90 4.81 12.25
C GLY A 316 -0.05 5.53 11.28
N ALA A 317 -0.14 6.85 11.48
CA ALA A 317 -0.95 7.71 10.64
C ALA A 317 -0.30 7.96 9.28
N TYR A 318 -1.12 8.29 8.29
CA TYR A 318 -0.68 8.76 6.99
C TYR A 318 -1.58 9.90 6.50
N GLY A 319 -1.04 10.71 5.58
CA GLY A 319 -1.76 11.80 4.95
C GLY A 319 -1.19 12.11 3.57
N PHE A 320 -2.06 12.20 2.57
CA PHE A 320 -1.71 12.50 1.18
C PHE A 320 -2.62 13.59 0.63
N VAL A 321 -2.02 14.53 -0.07
CA VAL A 321 -2.70 15.49 -0.93
C VAL A 321 -2.58 14.98 -2.36
N LYS A 322 -3.69 14.97 -3.08
CA LYS A 322 -3.76 14.56 -4.46
C LYS A 322 -4.30 15.71 -5.31
N TYR A 323 -3.53 16.09 -6.32
CA TYR A 323 -3.89 17.08 -7.33
C TYR A 323 -4.21 16.37 -8.64
N THR A 324 -5.46 16.47 -9.11
CA THR A 324 -5.89 15.99 -10.42
C THR A 324 -5.73 17.12 -11.43
N LEU A 325 -5.09 16.84 -12.58
CA LEU A 325 -4.82 17.87 -13.59
C LEU A 325 -6.12 18.43 -14.20
N GLY A 326 -7.12 17.58 -14.35
CA GLY A 326 -8.46 17.97 -14.77
C GLY A 326 -9.39 18.28 -13.60
N THR A 327 -10.70 18.22 -13.85
CA THR A 327 -11.71 18.67 -12.89
C THR A 327 -12.60 17.52 -12.44
N SER A 328 -12.60 17.22 -11.14
CA SER A 328 -13.60 16.36 -10.53
C SER A 328 -14.96 17.07 -10.46
N LYS A 329 -16.02 16.39 -10.91
CA LYS A 329 -17.41 16.85 -10.83
C LYS A 329 -17.89 17.05 -9.39
N PHE A 330 -17.46 16.18 -8.48
CA PHE A 330 -17.89 16.18 -7.08
C PHE A 330 -16.80 16.77 -6.21
N ALA A 331 -17.09 17.84 -5.49
CA ALA A 331 -16.16 18.45 -4.55
C ALA A 331 -16.93 19.16 -3.42
N TRP A 332 -16.32 19.27 -2.25
CA TRP A 332 -16.91 19.99 -1.13
C TRP A 332 -17.13 21.47 -1.49
N HIS A 333 -16.10 22.12 -2.04
CA HIS A 333 -16.16 23.48 -2.54
C HIS A 333 -16.07 23.51 -4.07
N GLY A 334 -16.94 24.29 -4.71
CA GLY A 334 -16.89 24.52 -6.16
C GLY A 334 -17.28 23.33 -7.04
N GLY A 335 -17.90 22.29 -6.48
CA GLY A 335 -18.40 21.12 -7.21
C GLY A 335 -19.78 20.66 -6.73
N LYS A 336 -20.32 19.62 -7.36
CA LYS A 336 -21.59 19.00 -6.96
C LYS A 336 -21.40 18.11 -5.73
N HIS A 337 -22.45 17.92 -4.94
CA HIS A 337 -22.43 17.03 -3.77
C HIS A 337 -23.14 15.71 -4.01
N SER A 338 -24.08 15.68 -4.96
CA SER A 338 -24.81 14.51 -5.43
C SER A 338 -25.08 14.64 -6.94
N ASP A 339 -25.40 13.53 -7.58
CA ASP A 339 -25.88 13.49 -8.95
C ASP A 339 -26.68 12.20 -9.17
N ASP A 340 -27.89 12.35 -9.69
CA ASP A 340 -28.77 11.23 -10.02
C ASP A 340 -28.79 10.97 -11.55
N ALA A 341 -28.13 11.81 -12.36
CA ALA A 341 -28.09 11.66 -13.82
C ALA A 341 -27.16 10.53 -14.30
N ILE A 342 -26.17 10.15 -13.48
CA ILE A 342 -25.22 9.08 -13.78
C ILE A 342 -25.08 8.14 -12.59
N THR A 343 -25.12 6.83 -12.83
CA THR A 343 -24.89 5.87 -11.76
C THR A 343 -23.45 5.94 -11.26
N ASN A 344 -23.24 5.64 -9.98
CA ASN A 344 -21.89 5.60 -9.41
C ASN A 344 -20.98 4.60 -10.15
N ALA A 345 -21.50 3.42 -10.51
CA ALA A 345 -20.69 2.43 -11.21
C ALA A 345 -20.22 2.95 -12.57
N ARG A 346 -21.08 3.61 -13.35
CA ARG A 346 -20.68 4.24 -14.62
C ARG A 346 -19.64 5.33 -14.42
N ALA A 347 -19.86 6.24 -13.47
CA ALA A 347 -18.95 7.34 -13.20
C ALA A 347 -17.53 6.89 -12.79
N ARG A 348 -17.38 5.67 -12.27
CA ARG A 348 -16.12 5.12 -11.76
C ARG A 348 -15.39 4.17 -12.71
N MET A 349 -15.93 3.94 -13.91
CA MET A 349 -15.34 3.02 -14.89
C MET A 349 -13.91 3.42 -15.31
N LEU A 350 -13.53 4.69 -15.13
CA LEU A 350 -12.19 5.21 -15.42
C LEU A 350 -11.41 5.65 -14.16
N ASP A 351 -11.89 5.29 -12.97
CA ASP A 351 -11.13 5.49 -11.74
C ASP A 351 -9.87 4.65 -11.77
N LYS A 352 -8.78 5.17 -11.21
CA LYS A 352 -7.54 4.39 -11.07
C LYS A 352 -7.78 3.12 -10.23
N VAL A 353 -7.05 2.06 -10.56
CA VAL A 353 -7.01 0.84 -9.77
C VAL A 353 -6.33 1.14 -8.43
N GLU A 354 -6.99 0.76 -7.34
CA GLU A 354 -6.44 0.85 -5.99
C GLU A 354 -5.70 -0.43 -5.61
N ARG A 355 -4.44 -0.27 -5.22
CA ARG A 355 -3.49 -1.35 -4.99
C ARG A 355 -2.41 -0.92 -4.01
N SER A 356 -1.86 -1.88 -3.27
CA SER A 356 -0.76 -1.66 -2.34
C SER A 356 0.57 -1.35 -3.06
N PRO A 357 1.43 -0.48 -2.48
CA PRO A 357 2.74 -0.17 -3.04
C PRO A 357 3.66 -1.41 -3.04
N LEU A 358 4.75 -1.36 -3.82
CA LEU A 358 5.77 -2.41 -3.82
C LEU A 358 6.49 -2.42 -2.48
N THR A 359 6.63 -3.61 -1.88
CA THR A 359 7.31 -3.81 -0.60
C THR A 359 8.46 -4.79 -0.74
N ILE A 360 9.61 -4.47 -0.14
CA ILE A 360 10.81 -5.32 -0.08
C ILE A 360 11.19 -5.59 1.37
N GLY A 361 11.59 -6.83 1.65
CA GLY A 361 12.29 -7.18 2.88
C GLY A 361 13.79 -7.21 2.63
N HIS A 362 14.55 -6.56 3.51
CA HIS A 362 16.00 -6.55 3.53
C HIS A 362 16.50 -7.03 4.89
N THR A 363 17.48 -7.92 4.91
CA THR A 363 18.16 -8.37 6.12
C THR A 363 19.64 -8.13 6.00
N TYR A 364 20.24 -7.67 7.09
CA TYR A 364 21.68 -7.50 7.25
C TYR A 364 22.08 -8.20 8.53
N GLU A 365 23.00 -9.15 8.47
CA GLU A 365 23.57 -9.79 9.64
C GLU A 365 25.08 -9.59 9.61
N GLU A 366 25.70 -9.21 10.73
CA GLU A 366 27.15 -9.33 10.91
C GLU A 366 27.44 -10.42 11.92
N ASP A 367 28.18 -11.44 11.48
CA ASP A 367 28.65 -12.55 12.31
C ASP A 367 30.16 -12.39 12.58
N TRP A 368 30.51 -12.08 13.82
CA TRP A 368 31.86 -11.72 14.24
C TRP A 368 32.64 -12.91 14.82
N TYR A 369 33.84 -13.14 14.28
CA TYR A 369 34.78 -14.17 14.71
C TYR A 369 36.07 -13.50 15.21
N VAL A 370 36.16 -13.35 16.53
CA VAL A 370 37.32 -12.72 17.20
C VAL A 370 37.66 -13.52 18.45
N ASN A 371 38.93 -13.89 18.60
CA ASN A 371 39.46 -14.56 19.79
C ASN A 371 40.41 -13.62 20.56
N PRO A 372 39.90 -12.89 21.58
CA PRO A 372 40.75 -12.04 22.41
C PRO A 372 41.72 -12.88 23.24
N ASN A 373 42.92 -12.34 23.49
CA ASN A 373 43.87 -12.97 24.39
C ASN A 373 43.47 -12.72 25.85
N ASP A 374 42.79 -13.70 26.46
CA ASP A 374 42.33 -13.68 27.85
C ASP A 374 43.47 -13.93 28.87
N HIS A 375 44.60 -13.24 28.72
CA HIS A 375 45.64 -13.14 29.73
C HIS A 375 45.42 -11.91 30.63
N LEU A 376 44.31 -11.88 31.38
CA LEU A 376 44.13 -11.02 32.55
C LEU A 376 43.48 -11.77 33.72
#